data_AF-A0A090I213-F1
#
_entry.id   AF-A0A090I213-F1
#
_cell.length_a   1.000
_cell.length_b   1.000
_cell.length_c   1.000
_cell.angle_alpha   90.00
_cell.angle_beta   90.00
_cell.angle_gamma   90.00
#
_symmetry.space_group_name_H-M   'P 1'
#
loop_
_entity.id
_entity.type
_entity.pdbx_description
1 polymer ?
#
loop_
_entity_poly.entity_id
_entity_poly.type
_entity_poly.pdbx_seq_one_letter_code
_entity_poly.pdbx_strand_id
1 'polypeptide(L)'
;MINVTVMRQPSRDEKPHPETYSVKRKDKMKVLDALNYINQHHQANIAYRSSCRAGQCGSCAVKVNGEMALACKKEIQDKDVIEPLNLPVVKDLVVDRSEMDGKVKDIGLFLEDECESGECPAIINPEDLANTKKLRSCIDCYSCLSACPVLKVNDEFAGPYFMRYLSKFAFDPRDCSDRAEEGFEEGLYCCTSCSKCVEVCPKEINTFGGAIEKLREMAYQEGIGPLPPHRALKELIEKTGRSVEPLEEGPMRDGFVKIANSRGLPKDAAEGKEKVALFTGCLMDYRLPEIGMALLDVLNNHDVIVEVPSQQVCCGSPLIRTGQTDIVEDLVKKNAEAFAGYDTIITVCAGCGATLKKDYPRYGVQFKVMDISEYLADKLKTEDMKPVNLKVTYHDPCHLVRGQGIREEPREILRKIKGLEFVEMEVPDQCCGAGGGVRSGKPEIAADLGRAKAEMIEKLGVDAVITICPFCENNIRASLEREGLNLEVMNLLKLLEKAYQ
;
A
#
# COMPACT_ATOMS: atom_id res chain seq x y z
N MET A 1 23.59 -24.18 17.98
CA MET A 1 24.15 -22.87 17.56
C MET A 1 23.28 -22.32 16.45
N ILE A 2 23.25 -21.01 16.26
CA ILE A 2 22.69 -20.35 15.08
C ILE A 2 23.75 -19.46 14.46
N ASN A 3 23.67 -19.25 13.15
CA ASN A 3 24.53 -18.32 12.43
C ASN A 3 23.78 -17.00 12.25
N VAL A 4 24.39 -15.90 12.67
CA VAL A 4 23.83 -14.56 12.55
C VAL A 4 24.79 -13.70 11.75
N THR A 5 24.30 -13.08 10.69
CA THR A 5 25.08 -12.15 9.87
C THR A 5 24.77 -10.72 10.30
N VAL A 6 25.82 -9.91 10.46
CA VAL A 6 25.69 -8.47 10.74
C VAL A 6 26.35 -7.71 9.61
N MET A 7 25.65 -6.72 9.05
CA MET A 7 26.22 -5.80 8.08
C MET A 7 27.15 -4.84 8.81
N ARG A 8 28.46 -5.01 8.63
CA ARG A 8 29.51 -4.22 9.25
C ARG A 8 29.85 -3.03 8.38
N GLN A 9 30.15 -1.92 9.04
CA GLN A 9 30.66 -0.71 8.38
C GLN A 9 31.45 0.08 9.44
N PRO A 10 32.77 -0.14 9.56
CA PRO A 10 33.54 0.41 10.67
C PRO A 10 33.59 1.94 10.72
N SER A 11 33.42 2.61 9.57
CA SER A 11 33.33 4.06 9.41
C SER A 11 32.51 4.46 8.19
N ARG A 12 32.16 5.75 8.07
CA ARG A 12 31.40 6.31 6.93
C ARG A 12 32.04 6.06 5.58
N ASP A 13 33.37 6.08 5.53
CA ASP A 13 34.15 5.98 4.29
C ASP A 13 34.39 4.53 3.83
N GLU A 14 34.05 3.55 4.68
CA GLU A 14 34.21 2.14 4.39
C GLU A 14 32.95 1.55 3.77
N LYS A 15 33.15 0.62 2.82
CA LYS A 15 32.04 -0.10 2.18
C LYS A 15 31.41 -1.08 3.17
N PRO A 16 30.07 -1.18 3.22
CA PRO A 16 29.41 -2.20 4.03
C PRO A 16 29.82 -3.61 3.59
N HIS A 17 30.05 -4.50 4.55
CA HIS A 17 30.33 -5.92 4.29
C HIS A 17 29.66 -6.83 5.32
N PRO A 18 29.18 -8.02 4.91
CA PRO A 18 28.58 -8.96 5.84
C PRO A 18 29.66 -9.72 6.65
N GLU A 19 29.46 -9.85 7.95
CA GLU A 19 30.22 -10.78 8.81
C GLU A 19 29.27 -11.73 9.54
N THR A 20 29.57 -13.02 9.53
CA THR A 20 28.73 -14.07 10.15
C THR A 20 29.37 -14.60 11.42
N TYR A 21 28.56 -14.71 12.48
CA TYR A 21 28.98 -15.17 13.80
C TYR A 21 28.14 -16.35 14.27
N SER A 22 28.80 -17.30 14.95
CA SER A 22 28.11 -18.42 15.59
C SER A 22 27.62 -18.01 16.99
N VAL A 23 26.31 -18.05 17.21
CA VAL A 23 25.67 -17.63 18.46
C VAL A 23 25.00 -18.83 19.14
N LYS A 24 25.16 -18.95 20.46
CA LYS A 24 24.45 -19.97 21.24
C LYS A 24 22.99 -19.57 21.39
N ARG A 25 22.12 -20.17 20.59
CA ARG A 25 20.66 -19.95 20.64
C ARG A 25 20.11 -20.24 22.04
N LYS A 26 19.24 -19.34 22.51
CA LYS A 26 18.37 -19.54 23.68
C LYS A 26 16.92 -19.39 23.26
N ASP A 27 16.00 -19.91 24.07
CA ASP A 27 14.57 -19.73 23.83
C ASP A 27 14.21 -18.23 23.83
N LYS A 28 13.38 -17.81 22.86
CA LYS A 28 12.92 -16.43 22.66
C LYS A 28 14.01 -15.36 22.64
N MET A 29 15.25 -15.75 22.30
CA MET A 29 16.40 -14.86 22.24
C MET A 29 16.13 -13.71 21.27
N LYS A 30 16.38 -12.47 21.70
CA LYS A 30 16.13 -11.30 20.87
C LYS A 30 17.37 -10.94 20.05
N VAL A 31 17.17 -10.19 18.97
CA VAL A 31 18.26 -9.66 18.13
C VAL A 31 19.27 -8.88 18.98
N LEU A 32 18.81 -8.08 19.94
CA LEU A 32 19.68 -7.36 20.87
C LEU A 32 20.53 -8.30 21.74
N ASP A 33 19.99 -9.46 22.12
CA ASP A 33 20.75 -10.46 22.89
C ASP A 33 21.83 -11.13 22.03
N ALA A 34 21.55 -11.35 20.74
CA ALA A 34 22.53 -11.86 19.80
C ALA A 34 23.68 -10.86 19.59
N LEU A 35 23.37 -9.58 19.40
CA LEU A 35 24.39 -8.53 19.28
C LEU A 35 25.27 -8.43 20.53
N ASN A 36 24.67 -8.46 21.73
CA ASN A 36 25.42 -8.50 22.99
C ASN A 36 26.31 -9.75 23.08
N TYR A 37 25.77 -10.92 22.73
CA TYR A 37 26.52 -12.18 22.75
C TYR A 37 27.73 -12.11 21.82
N ILE A 38 27.55 -11.58 20.61
CA ILE A 38 28.61 -11.48 19.61
C ILE A 38 29.74 -10.58 20.12
N ASN A 39 29.42 -9.40 20.64
CA ASN A 39 30.44 -8.52 21.21
C ASN A 39 31.17 -9.15 22.40
N GLN A 40 30.47 -9.91 23.25
CA GLN A 40 31.09 -10.56 24.43
C GLN A 40 31.98 -11.75 24.08
N HIS A 41 31.58 -12.60 23.13
CA HIS A 41 32.26 -13.87 22.87
C HIS A 41 33.16 -13.86 21.64
N HIS A 42 32.89 -12.99 20.67
CA HIS A 42 33.69 -12.84 19.45
C HIS A 42 34.52 -11.56 19.43
N GLN A 43 34.37 -10.67 20.43
CA GLN A 43 35.09 -9.39 20.51
C GLN A 43 34.94 -8.53 19.23
N ALA A 44 33.81 -8.67 18.54
CA ALA A 44 33.57 -8.06 17.23
C ALA A 44 33.45 -6.52 17.26
N ASN A 45 33.20 -5.95 18.45
CA ASN A 45 33.06 -4.50 18.68
C ASN A 45 32.03 -3.83 17.74
N ILE A 46 30.91 -4.51 17.49
CA ILE A 46 29.80 -4.04 16.67
C ILE A 46 29.13 -2.86 17.37
N ALA A 47 28.98 -1.74 16.67
CA ALA A 47 28.24 -0.59 17.16
C ALA A 47 26.73 -0.73 16.88
N TYR A 48 25.91 -0.55 17.93
CA TYR A 48 24.45 -0.44 17.84
C TYR A 48 23.92 0.41 18.99
N ARG A 49 22.74 1.02 18.80
CA ARG A 49 22.06 1.79 19.85
C ARG A 49 21.12 0.88 20.64
N SER A 50 21.10 1.01 21.96
CA SER A 50 20.09 0.38 22.82
C SER A 50 19.91 1.20 24.10
N SER A 51 18.70 1.16 24.68
CA SER A 51 18.39 1.90 25.92
C SER A 51 17.37 1.13 26.76
N CYS A 52 16.07 1.36 26.59
CA CYS A 52 15.07 0.87 27.56
C CYS A 52 14.78 -0.65 27.52
N ARG A 53 15.18 -1.37 26.46
CA ARG A 53 14.88 -2.80 26.22
C ARG A 53 13.38 -3.20 26.25
N ALA A 54 12.47 -2.24 26.35
CA ALA A 54 11.02 -2.47 26.48
C ALA A 54 10.21 -2.14 25.21
N GLY A 55 10.87 -1.73 24.12
CA GLY A 55 10.19 -1.25 22.91
C GLY A 55 9.50 0.11 23.08
N GLN A 56 10.04 0.96 23.97
CA GLN A 56 9.47 2.28 24.29
C GLN A 56 10.33 3.46 23.80
N CYS A 57 11.65 3.29 23.66
CA CYS A 57 12.54 4.40 23.27
C CYS A 57 12.87 4.45 21.77
N GLY A 58 12.54 3.41 21.00
CA GLY A 58 12.87 3.31 19.57
C GLY A 58 14.36 3.21 19.22
N SER A 59 15.29 3.31 20.20
CA SER A 59 16.73 3.46 19.93
C SER A 59 17.36 2.25 19.22
N CYS A 60 16.87 1.04 19.48
CA CYS A 60 17.39 -0.20 18.91
C CYS A 60 16.73 -0.61 17.58
N ALA A 61 16.18 0.35 16.83
CA ALA A 61 15.61 0.06 15.52
C ALA A 61 16.71 -0.29 14.51
N VAL A 62 16.49 -1.39 13.78
CA VAL A 62 17.39 -1.98 12.77
C VAL A 62 16.54 -2.63 11.68
N LYS A 63 17.16 -3.12 10.62
CA LYS A 63 16.52 -4.10 9.71
C LYS A 63 16.97 -5.52 10.06
N VAL A 64 16.08 -6.48 9.88
CA VAL A 64 16.36 -7.91 9.96
C VAL A 64 15.80 -8.56 8.70
N ASN A 65 16.68 -9.09 7.86
CA ASN A 65 16.35 -9.61 6.53
C ASN A 65 15.59 -8.57 5.68
N GLY A 66 16.12 -7.34 5.61
CA GLY A 66 15.48 -6.22 4.90
C GLY A 66 14.29 -5.57 5.59
N GLU A 67 13.68 -6.20 6.61
CA GLU A 67 12.47 -5.70 7.27
C GLU A 67 12.75 -4.97 8.59
N MET A 68 12.07 -3.85 8.81
CA MET A 68 12.28 -2.99 9.97
C MET A 68 11.82 -3.67 11.26
N ALA A 69 12.67 -3.64 12.29
CA ALA A 69 12.36 -4.24 13.57
C ALA A 69 13.02 -3.51 14.74
N LEU A 70 12.45 -3.67 15.95
CA LEU A 70 13.14 -3.30 17.18
C LEU A 70 13.97 -4.49 17.66
N ALA A 71 15.30 -4.33 17.75
CA ALA A 71 16.19 -5.42 18.13
C ALA A 71 15.87 -6.01 19.51
N CYS A 72 15.30 -5.23 20.43
CA CYS A 72 14.87 -5.72 21.75
C CYS A 72 13.54 -6.50 21.74
N LYS A 73 12.78 -6.51 20.63
CA LYS A 73 11.48 -7.18 20.52
C LYS A 73 11.50 -8.35 19.53
N LYS A 74 12.21 -8.20 18.40
CA LYS A 74 12.35 -9.23 17.36
C LYS A 74 13.15 -10.41 17.87
N GLU A 75 12.62 -11.60 17.68
CA GLU A 75 13.33 -12.84 17.93
C GLU A 75 14.32 -13.13 16.82
N ILE A 76 15.53 -13.54 17.20
CA ILE A 76 16.59 -13.91 16.27
C ILE A 76 16.38 -15.36 15.80
N GLN A 77 16.53 -15.58 14.51
CA GLN A 77 16.49 -16.89 13.86
C GLN A 77 17.85 -17.26 13.28
N ASP A 78 18.00 -18.53 12.91
CA ASP A 78 19.19 -18.97 12.16
C ASP A 78 19.22 -18.29 10.79
N LYS A 79 20.41 -17.84 10.40
CA LYS A 79 20.70 -17.12 9.14
C LYS A 79 20.10 -15.72 9.02
N ASP A 80 19.58 -15.15 10.11
CA ASP A 80 19.15 -13.76 10.11
C ASP A 80 20.32 -12.82 9.76
N VAL A 81 20.03 -11.85 8.90
CA VAL A 81 20.91 -10.75 8.50
C VAL A 81 20.43 -9.48 9.20
N ILE A 82 21.29 -8.87 10.01
CA ILE A 82 21.00 -7.63 10.73
C ILE A 82 21.69 -6.47 10.01
N GLU A 83 20.93 -5.44 9.66
CA GLU A 83 21.41 -4.29 8.89
C GLU A 83 21.00 -2.97 9.56
N PRO A 84 21.72 -1.85 9.32
CA PRO A 84 21.29 -0.53 9.74
C PRO A 84 19.95 -0.13 9.08
N LEU A 85 19.27 0.87 9.61
CA LEU A 85 18.18 1.54 8.90
C LEU A 85 18.70 2.21 7.62
N ASN A 86 17.82 2.48 6.65
CA ASN A 86 18.16 3.20 5.42
C ASN A 86 18.32 4.71 5.69
N LEU A 87 19.34 5.04 6.48
CA LEU A 87 19.79 6.36 6.87
C LEU A 87 21.33 6.36 6.83
N PRO A 88 22.01 7.52 6.75
CA PRO A 88 23.46 7.57 6.70
C PRO A 88 24.10 6.82 7.87
N VAL A 89 24.93 5.82 7.61
CA VAL A 89 25.55 4.99 8.65
C VAL A 89 26.70 5.76 9.31
N VAL A 90 26.72 5.81 10.64
CA VAL A 90 27.86 6.33 11.41
C VAL A 90 28.89 5.22 11.62
N LYS A 91 28.43 4.07 12.10
CA LYS A 91 29.23 2.86 12.30
C LYS A 91 28.31 1.66 12.49
N ASP A 92 28.55 0.58 11.75
CA ASP A 92 27.81 -0.69 11.78
C ASP A 92 26.28 -0.46 11.72
N LEU A 93 25.57 -0.68 12.83
CA LEU A 93 24.11 -0.55 12.92
C LEU A 93 23.67 0.84 13.45
N VAL A 94 24.61 1.73 13.76
CA VAL A 94 24.34 3.10 14.21
C VAL A 94 24.21 4.01 12.99
N VAL A 95 23.05 4.62 12.85
CA VAL A 95 22.76 5.63 11.83
C VAL A 95 22.79 7.05 12.40
N ASP A 96 23.06 8.01 11.52
CA ASP A 96 22.96 9.44 11.78
C ASP A 96 21.49 9.86 11.79
N ARG A 97 21.14 10.73 12.72
CA ARG A 97 19.79 11.27 12.91
C ARG A 97 19.77 12.80 12.89
N SER A 98 20.95 13.43 12.77
CA SER A 98 21.13 14.87 12.95
C SER A 98 20.34 15.70 11.93
N GLU A 99 20.20 15.20 10.70
CA GLU A 99 19.39 15.84 9.66
C GLU A 99 17.91 15.89 10.05
N MET A 100 17.36 14.79 10.56
CA MET A 100 15.97 14.72 11.00
C MET A 100 15.74 15.59 12.22
N ASP A 101 16.69 15.61 13.16
CA ASP A 101 16.62 16.47 14.35
C ASP A 101 16.67 17.97 13.96
N GLY A 102 17.49 18.31 12.96
CA GLY A 102 17.52 19.65 12.34
C GLY A 102 16.18 20.01 11.71
N LYS A 103 15.64 19.14 10.86
CA LYS A 103 14.35 19.38 10.19
C LYS A 103 13.18 19.50 11.18
N VAL A 104 13.19 18.73 12.28
CA VAL A 104 12.19 18.89 13.36
C VAL A 104 12.23 20.28 13.98
N LYS A 105 13.43 20.83 14.15
CA LYS A 105 13.64 22.18 14.67
C LYS A 105 13.18 23.24 13.65
N ASP A 106 13.51 23.05 12.38
CA ASP A 106 13.23 24.03 11.32
C ASP A 106 11.73 24.15 11.02
N ILE A 107 10.98 23.03 11.02
CA ILE A 107 9.51 23.03 10.83
C ILE A 107 8.76 23.62 12.06
N GLY A 108 9.45 23.92 13.17
CA GLY A 108 8.76 24.51 14.34
C GLY A 108 7.76 23.55 14.98
N LEU A 109 8.14 22.29 15.13
CA LEU A 109 7.26 21.21 15.59
C LEU A 109 7.03 21.19 17.12
N PHE A 110 6.55 22.32 17.65
CA PHE A 110 6.02 22.52 19.00
C PHE A 110 4.62 23.15 18.91
N LEU A 111 3.83 23.03 19.98
CA LEU A 111 2.48 23.60 20.02
C LEU A 111 2.56 25.14 19.99
N GLU A 112 1.86 25.79 19.08
CA GLU A 112 1.71 27.25 19.08
C GLU A 112 0.34 27.62 19.66
N ASP A 113 0.36 28.11 20.90
CA ASP A 113 -0.82 28.39 21.73
C ASP A 113 -1.06 29.91 21.85
N GLU A 114 -0.88 30.67 20.75
CA GLU A 114 -1.11 32.13 20.75
C GLU A 114 -2.60 32.50 20.92
N CYS A 115 -3.48 31.51 20.97
CA CYS A 115 -4.87 31.69 21.28
C CYS A 115 -5.03 31.98 22.79
N GLU A 116 -5.53 33.16 23.16
CA GLU A 116 -5.87 33.53 24.55
C GLU A 116 -6.89 32.53 25.12
N SER A 117 -6.43 31.41 25.69
CA SER A 117 -7.30 30.51 26.43
C SER A 117 -7.76 31.27 27.67
N GLY A 118 -9.02 31.72 27.67
CA GLY A 118 -9.58 32.58 28.72
C GLY A 118 -9.51 31.98 30.14
N GLU A 119 -9.22 30.68 30.28
CA GLU A 119 -8.95 30.02 31.56
C GLU A 119 -7.80 29.00 31.44
N CYS A 120 -6.82 29.09 32.35
CA CYS A 120 -5.71 28.15 32.49
C CYS A 120 -5.84 27.37 33.82
N PRO A 121 -5.86 26.02 33.81
CA PRO A 121 -5.64 25.15 32.65
C PRO A 121 -6.84 25.09 31.69
N ALA A 122 -6.56 25.06 30.38
CA ALA A 122 -7.58 24.83 29.37
C ALA A 122 -8.21 23.44 29.53
N ILE A 123 -9.54 23.39 29.54
CA ILE A 123 -10.30 22.13 29.58
C ILE A 123 -10.44 21.60 28.15
N ILE A 124 -9.98 20.38 27.89
CA ILE A 124 -10.07 19.72 26.59
C ILE A 124 -10.91 18.45 26.72
N ASN A 125 -11.89 18.25 25.85
CA ASN A 125 -12.70 17.04 25.89
C ASN A 125 -11.94 15.87 25.24
N PRO A 126 -12.13 14.62 25.71
CA PRO A 126 -11.49 13.46 25.11
C PRO A 126 -11.78 13.27 23.61
N GLU A 127 -12.93 13.73 23.14
CA GLU A 127 -13.34 13.67 21.73
C GLU A 127 -12.47 14.57 20.84
N ASP A 128 -12.11 15.76 21.31
CA ASP A 128 -11.23 16.71 20.60
C ASP A 128 -9.81 16.13 20.43
N LEU A 129 -9.41 15.23 21.32
CA LEU A 129 -8.10 14.58 21.28
C LEU A 129 -8.10 13.22 20.55
N ALA A 130 -9.25 12.73 20.09
CA ALA A 130 -9.37 11.38 19.54
C ALA A 130 -8.44 11.16 18.33
N ASN A 131 -8.31 12.18 17.47
CA ASN A 131 -7.50 12.12 16.25
C ASN A 131 -5.99 12.29 16.49
N THR A 132 -5.58 13.01 17.55
CA THR A 132 -4.16 13.25 17.87
C THR A 132 -3.58 12.19 18.83
N LYS A 133 -4.37 11.62 19.73
CA LYS A 133 -3.90 10.76 20.83
C LYS A 133 -2.99 9.62 20.39
N LYS A 134 -3.36 8.87 19.35
CA LYS A 134 -2.54 7.76 18.84
C LYS A 134 -1.29 8.26 18.11
N LEU A 135 -1.34 9.40 17.41
CA LEU A 135 -0.20 9.98 16.69
C LEU A 135 0.93 10.39 17.64
N ARG A 136 0.60 10.78 18.87
CA ARG A 136 1.57 11.11 19.94
C ARG A 136 2.32 9.91 20.50
N SER A 137 1.89 8.69 20.22
CA SER A 137 2.56 7.48 20.73
C SER A 137 3.85 7.11 20.00
N CYS A 138 4.30 7.94 19.05
CA CYS A 138 5.54 7.73 18.33
C CYS A 138 6.74 7.69 19.28
N ILE A 139 7.73 6.86 18.94
CA ILE A 139 8.93 6.61 19.75
C ILE A 139 10.21 6.92 18.98
N ASP A 140 10.12 7.68 17.90
CA ASP A 140 11.26 8.18 17.11
C ASP A 140 12.27 7.08 16.74
N CYS A 141 11.70 5.94 16.31
CA CYS A 141 12.45 4.79 15.80
C CYS A 141 12.85 4.93 14.33
N TYR A 142 12.24 5.87 13.60
CA TYR A 142 12.44 6.16 12.18
C TYR A 142 12.22 4.98 11.21
N SER A 143 11.62 3.87 11.66
CA SER A 143 11.27 2.74 10.79
C SER A 143 10.42 3.16 9.59
N CYS A 144 9.50 4.11 9.77
CA CYS A 144 8.64 4.58 8.69
C CYS A 144 9.40 5.37 7.62
N LEU A 145 10.46 6.12 7.98
CA LEU A 145 11.33 6.80 7.02
C LEU A 145 12.14 5.75 6.25
N SER A 146 12.81 4.84 6.97
CA SER A 146 13.62 3.77 6.36
C SER A 146 12.82 2.89 5.39
N ALA A 147 11.53 2.69 5.66
CA ALA A 147 10.65 1.85 4.85
C ALA A 147 9.98 2.58 3.68
N CYS A 148 9.99 3.93 3.67
CA CYS A 148 9.24 4.69 2.68
C CYS A 148 9.88 4.55 1.30
N PRO A 149 9.15 4.06 0.28
CA PRO A 149 9.71 3.95 -1.06
C PRO A 149 9.89 5.32 -1.73
N VAL A 150 9.05 6.31 -1.40
CA VAL A 150 9.11 7.66 -2.01
C VAL A 150 10.43 8.36 -1.67
N LEU A 151 10.87 8.27 -0.41
CA LEU A 151 12.15 8.87 0.04
C LEU A 151 13.39 8.29 -0.63
N LYS A 152 13.28 7.16 -1.35
CA LYS A 152 14.40 6.61 -2.11
C LYS A 152 14.59 7.27 -3.47
N VAL A 153 13.59 7.99 -3.95
CA VAL A 153 13.54 8.53 -5.32
C VAL A 153 13.18 10.01 -5.38
N ASN A 154 12.78 10.61 -4.26
CA ASN A 154 12.30 11.98 -4.22
C ASN A 154 12.65 12.64 -2.88
N ASP A 155 13.21 13.84 -2.97
CA ASP A 155 13.61 14.66 -1.82
C ASP A 155 12.55 15.73 -1.45
N GLU A 156 11.53 15.94 -2.29
CA GLU A 156 10.44 16.88 -2.01
C GLU A 156 9.57 16.38 -0.84
N PHE A 157 9.33 15.08 -0.75
CA PHE A 157 8.54 14.53 0.32
C PHE A 157 9.34 14.48 1.63
N ALA A 158 8.89 15.17 2.67
CA ALA A 158 9.52 15.06 4.00
C ALA A 158 9.46 13.65 4.57
N GLY A 159 8.41 12.89 4.24
CA GLY A 159 8.24 11.51 4.67
C GLY A 159 7.19 11.31 5.76
N PRO A 160 6.81 10.04 6.00
CA PRO A 160 5.70 9.70 6.91
C PRO A 160 5.93 10.11 8.37
N TYR A 161 7.18 10.22 8.83
CA TYR A 161 7.50 10.64 10.19
C TYR A 161 7.04 12.08 10.45
N PHE A 162 7.38 13.00 9.53
CA PHE A 162 7.08 14.43 9.62
C PHE A 162 5.61 14.69 9.38
N MET A 163 5.01 14.05 8.38
CA MET A 163 3.56 14.15 8.15
C MET A 163 2.74 13.76 9.38
N ARG A 164 3.10 12.64 10.04
CA ARG A 164 2.47 12.26 11.32
C ARG A 164 2.74 13.29 12.41
N TYR A 165 3.91 13.92 12.41
CA TYR A 165 4.27 14.91 13.42
C TYR A 165 3.42 16.18 13.24
N LEU A 166 3.34 16.73 12.04
CA LEU A 166 2.45 17.83 11.68
C LEU A 166 0.99 17.52 12.03
N SER A 167 0.47 16.37 11.59
CA SER A 167 -0.89 15.94 11.89
C SER A 167 -1.18 15.83 13.39
N LYS A 168 -0.18 15.53 14.24
CA LYS A 168 -0.41 15.44 15.69
C LYS A 168 -0.78 16.80 16.29
N PHE A 169 -0.28 17.90 15.71
CA PHE A 169 -0.58 19.27 16.13
C PHE A 169 -1.76 19.84 15.37
N ALA A 170 -1.85 19.58 14.07
CA ALA A 170 -3.03 19.95 13.26
C ALA A 170 -4.35 19.47 13.91
N PHE A 171 -4.33 18.33 14.60
CA PHE A 171 -5.50 17.77 15.30
C PHE A 171 -5.50 18.02 16.82
N ASP A 172 -4.64 18.91 17.33
CA ASP A 172 -4.68 19.39 18.71
C ASP A 172 -5.49 20.70 18.73
N PRO A 173 -6.59 20.80 19.48
CA PRO A 173 -7.43 22.00 19.50
C PRO A 173 -6.73 23.25 20.07
N ARG A 174 -5.52 23.10 20.62
CA ARG A 174 -4.71 24.21 21.12
C ARG A 174 -3.68 24.74 20.12
N ASP A 175 -3.44 24.04 19.02
CA ASP A 175 -2.49 24.50 18.02
C ASP A 175 -3.18 25.50 17.09
N CYS A 176 -2.59 26.68 16.94
CA CYS A 176 -3.14 27.76 16.12
C CYS A 176 -2.32 28.01 14.83
N SER A 177 -1.33 27.15 14.53
CA SER A 177 -0.51 27.22 13.31
C SER A 177 -1.20 26.61 12.09
N ASP A 178 -0.76 27.01 10.90
CA ASP A 178 -1.24 26.46 9.63
C ASP A 178 -0.51 25.16 9.25
N ARG A 179 -0.78 24.09 10.01
CA ARG A 179 -0.11 22.79 9.83
C ARG A 179 -0.47 22.11 8.51
N ALA A 180 -1.60 22.46 7.92
CA ALA A 180 -2.00 21.94 6.62
C ALA A 180 -1.17 22.57 5.49
N GLU A 181 -0.91 23.89 5.56
CA GLU A 181 0.01 24.59 4.65
C GLU A 181 1.44 24.07 4.81
N GLU A 182 1.96 23.97 6.04
CA GLU A 182 3.29 23.39 6.31
C GLU A 182 3.39 21.96 5.74
N GLY A 183 2.34 21.15 5.90
CA GLY A 183 2.27 19.82 5.30
C GLY A 183 2.32 19.87 3.78
N PHE A 184 1.57 20.78 3.17
CA PHE A 184 1.55 20.98 1.73
C PHE A 184 2.94 21.32 1.19
N GLU A 185 3.62 22.29 1.80
CA GLU A 185 4.99 22.71 1.47
C GLU A 185 6.01 21.57 1.64
N GLU A 186 5.80 20.70 2.63
CA GLU A 186 6.64 19.53 2.92
C GLU A 186 6.27 18.28 2.08
N GLY A 187 5.52 18.47 1.00
CA GLY A 187 5.21 17.44 0.01
C GLY A 187 4.08 16.49 0.41
N LEU A 188 3.03 16.98 1.10
CA LEU A 188 1.87 16.17 1.52
C LEU A 188 1.30 15.28 0.40
N TYR A 189 1.28 15.78 -0.83
CA TYR A 189 0.73 15.10 -2.01
C TYR A 189 1.73 14.19 -2.75
N CYS A 190 2.97 14.04 -2.25
CA CYS A 190 3.96 13.10 -2.76
C CYS A 190 3.78 11.67 -2.20
N CYS A 191 3.03 11.50 -1.10
CA CYS A 191 2.77 10.19 -0.53
C CYS A 191 1.83 9.34 -1.42
N THR A 192 2.30 8.15 -1.81
CA THR A 192 1.55 7.19 -2.65
C THR A 192 0.43 6.42 -1.93
N SER A 193 0.21 6.68 -0.64
CA SER A 193 -0.80 5.99 0.17
C SER A 193 -0.63 4.45 0.21
N CYS A 194 0.61 3.96 0.08
CA CYS A 194 0.91 2.52 0.03
C CYS A 194 0.93 1.82 1.41
N SER A 195 0.82 2.58 2.50
CA SER A 195 0.74 2.10 3.89
C SER A 195 1.93 1.31 4.44
N LYS A 196 3.10 1.28 3.77
CA LYS A 196 4.30 0.62 4.32
C LYS A 196 4.70 1.21 5.69
N CYS A 197 4.50 2.52 5.89
CA CYS A 197 4.75 3.18 7.18
C CYS A 197 3.89 2.65 8.34
N VAL A 198 2.67 2.19 8.06
CA VAL A 198 1.76 1.61 9.07
C VAL A 198 2.20 0.20 9.43
N GLU A 199 2.52 -0.62 8.41
CA GLU A 199 2.98 -2.01 8.58
C GLU A 199 4.22 -2.10 9.48
N VAL A 200 5.15 -1.15 9.33
CA VAL A 200 6.46 -1.19 10.01
C VAL A 200 6.46 -0.45 11.35
N CYS A 201 5.32 0.14 11.76
CA CYS A 201 5.24 0.94 12.97
C CYS A 201 5.13 0.04 14.21
N PRO A 202 6.13 0.00 15.11
CA PRO A 202 6.07 -0.83 16.31
C PRO A 202 5.04 -0.36 17.35
N LYS A 203 4.42 0.79 17.10
CA LYS A 203 3.36 1.39 17.93
C LYS A 203 1.99 1.34 17.26
N GLU A 204 1.89 0.71 16.09
CA GLU A 204 0.63 0.54 15.36
C GLU A 204 -0.07 1.89 15.11
N ILE A 205 0.74 2.92 14.81
CA ILE A 205 0.21 4.24 14.44
C ILE A 205 -0.26 4.15 13.01
N ASN A 206 -1.52 4.51 12.76
CA ASN A 206 -2.06 4.63 11.41
C ASN A 206 -1.56 5.94 10.76
N THR A 207 -0.26 6.02 10.46
CA THR A 207 0.37 7.19 9.84
C THR A 207 -0.22 7.55 8.48
N PHE A 208 -0.74 6.57 7.75
CA PHE A 208 -1.44 6.83 6.51
C PHE A 208 -2.82 7.43 6.78
N GLY A 209 -3.80 6.63 7.18
CA GLY A 209 -5.20 7.07 7.26
C GLY A 209 -5.55 7.91 8.48
N GLY A 210 -4.76 7.83 9.55
CA GLY A 210 -4.95 8.62 10.77
C GLY A 210 -4.16 9.92 10.81
N ALA A 211 -3.23 10.14 9.88
CA ALA A 211 -2.42 11.36 9.79
C ALA A 211 -2.45 11.96 8.38
N ILE A 212 -1.75 11.34 7.41
CA ILE A 212 -1.60 11.90 6.06
C ILE A 212 -2.94 12.16 5.38
N GLU A 213 -3.89 11.21 5.42
CA GLU A 213 -5.19 11.41 4.76
C GLU A 213 -6.03 12.49 5.41
N LYS A 214 -6.04 12.54 6.75
CA LYS A 214 -6.77 13.57 7.50
C LYS A 214 -6.16 14.95 7.30
N LEU A 215 -4.84 15.02 7.16
CA LEU A 215 -4.15 16.27 6.84
C LEU A 215 -4.47 16.73 5.42
N ARG A 216 -4.62 15.80 4.46
CA ARG A 216 -5.12 16.12 3.12
C ARG A 216 -6.56 16.61 3.12
N GLU A 217 -7.42 16.00 3.94
CA GLU A 217 -8.80 16.43 4.12
C GLU A 217 -8.88 17.85 4.70
N MET A 218 -8.10 18.15 5.73
CA MET A 218 -7.96 19.50 6.28
C MET A 218 -7.45 20.50 5.24
N ALA A 219 -6.37 20.17 4.52
CA ALA A 219 -5.85 21.00 3.45
C ALA A 219 -6.86 21.25 2.31
N TYR A 220 -7.76 20.29 2.04
CA TYR A 220 -8.86 20.49 1.09
C TYR A 220 -9.91 21.46 1.64
N GLN A 221 -10.33 21.28 2.90
CA GLN A 221 -11.32 22.14 3.56
C GLN A 221 -10.85 23.59 3.68
N GLU A 222 -9.56 23.80 3.89
CA GLU A 222 -8.92 25.12 3.99
C GLU A 222 -8.56 25.73 2.63
N GLY A 223 -8.78 25.00 1.53
CA GLY A 223 -8.57 25.49 0.16
C GLY A 223 -7.13 25.43 -0.35
N ILE A 224 -6.19 24.95 0.48
CA ILE A 224 -4.76 24.79 0.22
C ILE A 224 -4.50 23.72 -0.84
N GLY A 225 -5.12 22.55 -0.66
CA GLY A 225 -5.01 21.40 -1.56
C GLY A 225 -6.37 20.96 -2.12
N PRO A 226 -6.43 19.80 -2.78
CA PRO A 226 -5.30 19.08 -3.37
C PRO A 226 -4.81 19.74 -4.67
N LEU A 227 -3.83 19.13 -5.32
CA LEU A 227 -3.24 19.61 -6.56
C LEU A 227 -4.29 19.71 -7.70
N PRO A 228 -4.13 20.62 -8.68
CA PRO A 228 -5.12 20.81 -9.75
C PRO A 228 -5.56 19.54 -10.50
N PRO A 229 -4.66 18.57 -10.82
CA PRO A 229 -5.07 17.31 -11.45
C PRO A 229 -6.00 16.45 -10.58
N HIS A 230 -5.94 16.58 -9.25
CA HIS A 230 -6.85 15.90 -8.32
C HIS A 230 -8.23 16.55 -8.31
N ARG A 231 -8.28 17.89 -8.39
CA ARG A 231 -9.54 18.64 -8.53
C ARG A 231 -10.28 18.28 -9.83
N ALA A 232 -9.57 18.23 -10.95
CA ALA A 232 -10.12 17.80 -12.24
C ALA A 232 -10.69 16.36 -12.18
N LEU A 233 -10.07 15.47 -11.41
CA LEU A 233 -10.57 14.11 -11.21
C LEU A 233 -11.90 14.08 -10.45
N LYS A 234 -12.09 14.95 -9.45
CA LYS A 234 -13.37 15.11 -8.74
C LYS A 234 -14.46 15.60 -9.68
N GLU A 235 -14.18 16.65 -10.46
CA GLU A 235 -15.13 17.19 -11.45
C GLU A 235 -15.58 16.10 -12.45
N LEU A 236 -14.63 15.27 -12.90
CA LEU A 236 -14.95 14.12 -13.76
C LEU A 236 -15.86 13.11 -13.06
N ILE A 237 -15.60 12.78 -11.80
CA ILE A 237 -16.42 11.85 -11.01
C ILE A 237 -17.82 12.43 -10.75
N GLU A 238 -17.93 13.71 -10.44
CA GLU A 238 -19.24 14.38 -10.26
C GLU A 238 -20.05 14.35 -11.55
N LYS A 239 -19.40 14.63 -12.69
CA LYS A 239 -20.05 14.68 -14.00
C LYS A 239 -20.47 13.30 -14.51
N THR A 240 -19.63 12.28 -14.32
CA THR A 240 -19.78 10.99 -15.01
C THR A 240 -20.06 9.81 -14.07
N GLY A 241 -19.87 9.99 -12.77
CA GLY A 241 -19.84 8.90 -11.79
C GLY A 241 -18.58 8.02 -11.88
N ARG A 242 -17.59 8.34 -12.73
CA ARG A 242 -16.41 7.50 -12.97
C ARG A 242 -15.12 8.32 -12.92
N SER A 243 -14.00 7.67 -12.58
CA SER A 243 -12.69 8.32 -12.42
C SER A 243 -11.81 8.24 -13.66
N VAL A 244 -12.33 7.71 -14.77
CA VAL A 244 -11.70 7.68 -16.09
C VAL A 244 -12.81 7.83 -17.12
N GLU A 245 -12.50 8.45 -18.26
CA GLU A 245 -13.43 8.52 -19.39
C GLU A 245 -13.44 7.21 -20.19
N PRO A 246 -14.49 6.90 -20.96
CA PRO A 246 -14.51 5.75 -21.88
C PRO A 246 -13.37 5.79 -22.92
N LEU A 247 -13.15 4.68 -23.64
CA LEU A 247 -12.28 4.69 -24.82
C LEU A 247 -13.00 5.38 -25.99
N GLU A 248 -12.26 6.06 -26.86
CA GLU A 248 -12.83 6.74 -28.02
C GLU A 248 -13.24 5.75 -29.12
N GLU A 249 -12.42 4.72 -29.35
CA GLU A 249 -12.56 3.77 -30.44
C GLU A 249 -12.43 2.31 -29.98
N GLY A 250 -12.80 1.38 -30.87
CA GLY A 250 -12.65 -0.06 -30.67
C GLY A 250 -13.91 -0.76 -30.12
N PRO A 251 -13.88 -2.11 -30.08
CA PRO A 251 -15.05 -2.93 -29.77
C PRO A 251 -15.51 -2.81 -28.31
N MET A 252 -14.68 -2.26 -27.42
CA MET A 252 -14.96 -2.11 -26.00
C MET A 252 -15.19 -0.64 -25.58
N ARG A 253 -15.38 0.28 -26.53
CA ARG A 253 -15.54 1.73 -26.26
C ARG A 253 -16.68 2.07 -25.31
N ASP A 254 -17.73 1.26 -25.32
CA ASP A 254 -18.92 1.44 -24.49
C ASP A 254 -18.71 1.04 -23.02
N GLY A 255 -17.57 0.43 -22.71
CA GLY A 255 -17.21 -0.06 -21.38
C GLY A 255 -17.72 -1.47 -21.09
N PHE A 256 -17.01 -2.17 -20.21
CA PHE A 256 -17.33 -3.54 -19.80
C PHE A 256 -18.73 -3.66 -19.21
N VAL A 257 -19.19 -2.71 -18.38
CA VAL A 257 -20.52 -2.78 -17.73
C VAL A 257 -21.63 -2.89 -18.77
N LYS A 258 -21.60 -2.05 -19.82
CA LYS A 258 -22.62 -2.10 -20.88
C LYS A 258 -22.57 -3.40 -21.66
N ILE A 259 -21.35 -3.88 -21.94
CA ILE A 259 -21.14 -5.10 -22.73
C ILE A 259 -21.56 -6.36 -21.96
N ALA A 260 -21.26 -6.43 -20.66
CA ALA A 260 -21.70 -7.53 -19.80
C ALA A 260 -23.23 -7.59 -19.73
N ASN A 261 -23.90 -6.44 -19.59
CA ASN A 261 -25.36 -6.37 -19.54
C ASN A 261 -26.03 -6.67 -20.89
N SER A 262 -25.40 -6.34 -22.03
CA SER A 262 -25.96 -6.63 -23.36
C SER A 262 -25.84 -8.10 -23.77
N ARG A 263 -24.82 -8.81 -23.26
CA ARG A 263 -24.66 -10.27 -23.47
C ARG A 263 -25.75 -11.08 -22.75
N GLY A 264 -26.32 -10.54 -21.68
CA GLY A 264 -27.28 -11.24 -20.83
C GLY A 264 -26.63 -12.34 -19.98
N LEU A 265 -27.37 -12.88 -19.02
CA LEU A 265 -26.93 -14.03 -18.24
C LEU A 265 -26.88 -15.29 -19.13
N PRO A 266 -26.01 -16.28 -18.82
CA PRO A 266 -25.99 -17.56 -19.54
C PRO A 266 -27.39 -18.18 -19.60
N LYS A 267 -27.77 -18.73 -20.77
CA LYS A 267 -29.10 -19.33 -20.98
C LYS A 267 -29.39 -20.51 -20.03
N ASP A 268 -28.33 -21.16 -19.56
CA ASP A 268 -28.38 -22.30 -18.62
C ASP A 268 -28.12 -21.86 -17.16
N ALA A 269 -28.43 -20.60 -16.82
CA ALA A 269 -28.46 -20.10 -15.45
C ALA A 269 -29.58 -20.81 -14.65
N ALA A 270 -29.31 -22.07 -14.30
CA ALA A 270 -30.22 -22.92 -13.55
C ALA A 270 -30.52 -22.33 -12.16
N GLU A 271 -31.74 -22.59 -11.68
CA GLU A 271 -32.08 -22.40 -10.26
C GLU A 271 -31.06 -23.17 -9.39
N GLY A 272 -30.44 -22.48 -8.43
CA GLY A 272 -29.51 -23.07 -7.46
C GLY A 272 -28.01 -22.77 -7.67
N LYS A 273 -27.59 -22.12 -8.75
CA LYS A 273 -26.20 -21.63 -8.90
C LYS A 273 -25.93 -20.44 -7.97
N GLU A 274 -24.70 -20.35 -7.45
CA GLU A 274 -24.27 -19.23 -6.62
C GLU A 274 -24.30 -17.94 -7.46
N LYS A 275 -24.89 -16.87 -6.90
CA LYS A 275 -24.97 -15.56 -7.52
C LYS A 275 -24.09 -14.56 -6.78
N VAL A 276 -23.28 -13.82 -7.53
CA VAL A 276 -22.41 -12.78 -6.99
C VAL A 276 -22.52 -11.52 -7.83
N ALA A 277 -22.39 -10.35 -7.20
CA ALA A 277 -22.33 -9.09 -7.92
C ALA A 277 -20.89 -8.65 -8.14
N LEU A 278 -20.59 -8.09 -9.30
CA LEU A 278 -19.28 -7.56 -9.62
C LEU A 278 -19.22 -6.04 -9.45
N PHE A 279 -18.38 -5.58 -8.52
CA PHE A 279 -17.94 -4.19 -8.47
C PHE A 279 -16.77 -3.98 -9.42
N THR A 280 -17.05 -3.32 -10.54
CA THR A 280 -16.13 -3.20 -11.68
C THR A 280 -14.99 -2.22 -11.43
N GLY A 281 -15.24 -1.18 -10.62
CA GLY A 281 -14.36 -0.02 -10.57
C GLY A 281 -14.34 0.72 -11.91
N CYS A 282 -13.48 1.73 -12.04
CA CYS A 282 -13.47 2.59 -13.24
C CYS A 282 -12.48 2.11 -14.30
N LEU A 283 -11.29 1.62 -13.90
CA LEU A 283 -10.26 1.21 -14.85
C LEU A 283 -10.58 -0.07 -15.59
N MET A 284 -11.10 -1.10 -14.90
CA MET A 284 -11.54 -2.31 -15.58
C MET A 284 -12.67 -1.98 -16.56
N ASP A 285 -13.57 -1.06 -16.20
CA ASP A 285 -14.69 -0.72 -17.06
C ASP A 285 -14.25 -0.06 -18.37
N TYR A 286 -13.37 0.96 -18.30
CA TYR A 286 -13.06 1.83 -19.44
C TYR A 286 -11.61 1.84 -19.93
N ARG A 287 -10.70 1.09 -19.31
CA ARG A 287 -9.28 1.02 -19.74
C ARG A 287 -8.82 -0.40 -19.99
N LEU A 288 -9.25 -1.34 -19.16
CA LEU A 288 -8.87 -2.75 -19.23
C LEU A 288 -10.10 -3.67 -19.21
N PRO A 289 -11.09 -3.47 -20.12
CA PRO A 289 -12.34 -4.25 -20.16
C PRO A 289 -12.12 -5.75 -20.42
N GLU A 290 -11.00 -6.12 -21.04
CA GLU A 290 -10.59 -7.51 -21.24
C GLU A 290 -10.41 -8.29 -19.94
N ILE A 291 -10.10 -7.61 -18.82
CA ILE A 291 -10.00 -8.25 -17.49
C ILE A 291 -11.40 -8.68 -17.02
N GLY A 292 -12.40 -7.81 -17.21
CA GLY A 292 -13.78 -8.13 -16.87
C GLY A 292 -14.32 -9.28 -17.72
N MET A 293 -13.95 -9.33 -19.00
CA MET A 293 -14.32 -10.46 -19.86
C MET A 293 -13.72 -11.78 -19.39
N ALA A 294 -12.43 -11.78 -19.09
CA ALA A 294 -11.76 -12.96 -18.55
C ALA A 294 -12.34 -13.39 -17.19
N LEU A 295 -12.79 -12.44 -16.35
CA LEU A 295 -13.51 -12.77 -15.12
C LEU A 295 -14.79 -13.56 -15.40
N LEU A 296 -15.60 -13.10 -16.35
CA LEU A 296 -16.85 -13.78 -16.71
C LEU A 296 -16.56 -15.19 -17.24
N ASP A 297 -15.58 -15.32 -18.14
CA ASP A 297 -15.21 -16.61 -18.73
C ASP A 297 -14.66 -17.58 -17.67
N VAL A 298 -13.78 -17.09 -16.77
CA VAL A 298 -13.28 -17.88 -15.65
C VAL A 298 -14.43 -18.30 -14.73
N LEU A 299 -15.28 -17.38 -14.26
CA LEU A 299 -16.34 -17.72 -13.30
C LEU A 299 -17.47 -18.58 -13.90
N ASN A 300 -17.71 -18.49 -15.21
CA ASN A 300 -18.62 -19.40 -15.91
C ASN A 300 -18.17 -20.86 -15.79
N ASN A 301 -16.86 -21.14 -15.83
CA ASN A 301 -16.31 -22.49 -15.59
C ASN A 301 -16.50 -22.98 -14.14
N HIS A 302 -16.87 -22.09 -13.21
CA HIS A 302 -17.02 -22.40 -11.78
C HIS A 302 -18.49 -22.51 -11.34
N ASP A 303 -19.43 -22.56 -12.28
CA ASP A 303 -20.88 -22.56 -11.99
C ASP A 303 -21.36 -21.36 -11.17
N VAL A 304 -20.67 -20.22 -11.30
CA VAL A 304 -21.01 -18.97 -10.62
C VAL A 304 -21.68 -18.02 -11.61
N ILE A 305 -22.85 -17.51 -11.24
CA ILE A 305 -23.55 -16.47 -12.00
C ILE A 305 -23.04 -15.12 -11.51
N VAL A 306 -22.46 -14.34 -12.43
CA VAL A 306 -21.96 -12.99 -12.16
C VAL A 306 -22.96 -11.97 -12.71
N GLU A 307 -23.52 -11.16 -11.81
CA GLU A 307 -24.35 -10.02 -12.18
C GLU A 307 -23.52 -8.72 -12.09
N VAL A 308 -23.75 -7.80 -13.03
CA VAL A 308 -22.98 -6.54 -13.12
C VAL A 308 -23.95 -5.36 -13.00
N PRO A 309 -24.24 -4.87 -11.78
CA PRO A 309 -25.16 -3.76 -11.59
C PRO A 309 -24.73 -2.52 -12.36
N SER A 310 -25.57 -2.03 -13.26
CA SER A 310 -25.24 -0.92 -14.17
C SER A 310 -25.21 0.46 -13.50
N GLN A 311 -25.87 0.60 -12.35
CA GLN A 311 -25.98 1.85 -11.58
C GLN A 311 -24.77 2.11 -10.67
N GLN A 312 -23.81 1.19 -10.61
CA GLN A 312 -22.61 1.39 -9.78
C GLN A 312 -21.79 2.59 -10.28
N VAL A 313 -21.19 3.31 -9.35
CA VAL A 313 -20.33 4.48 -9.59
C VAL A 313 -18.95 4.27 -9.00
N CYS A 314 -18.06 5.25 -9.14
CA CYS A 314 -16.74 5.25 -8.54
C CYS A 314 -16.83 4.90 -7.04
N CYS A 315 -15.92 4.05 -6.58
CA CYS A 315 -15.81 3.68 -5.16
C CYS A 315 -15.40 4.85 -4.23
N GLY A 316 -15.07 6.03 -4.78
CA GLY A 316 -14.59 7.18 -4.00
C GLY A 316 -13.12 7.10 -3.58
N SER A 317 -12.43 5.99 -3.80
CA SER A 317 -11.02 5.81 -3.38
C SER A 317 -10.11 6.97 -3.78
N PRO A 318 -10.05 7.43 -5.06
CA PRO A 318 -9.15 8.52 -5.42
C PRO A 318 -9.38 9.81 -4.61
N LEU A 319 -10.64 10.11 -4.29
CA LEU A 319 -11.05 11.32 -3.57
C LEU A 319 -10.68 11.25 -2.09
N ILE A 320 -10.94 10.11 -1.44
CA ILE A 320 -10.52 9.87 -0.05
C ILE A 320 -9.01 10.04 0.06
N ARG A 321 -8.24 9.46 -0.87
CA ARG A 321 -6.77 9.51 -0.82
C ARG A 321 -6.22 10.91 -1.07
N THR A 322 -6.97 11.82 -1.72
CA THR A 322 -6.59 13.22 -1.97
C THR A 322 -7.28 14.21 -1.04
N GLY A 323 -8.06 13.75 -0.05
CA GLY A 323 -8.73 14.60 0.94
C GLY A 323 -10.07 15.20 0.50
N GLN A 324 -10.55 14.88 -0.70
CA GLN A 324 -11.78 15.43 -1.28
C GLN A 324 -13.02 14.65 -0.82
N THR A 325 -13.33 14.71 0.48
CA THR A 325 -14.31 13.82 1.14
C THR A 325 -15.77 14.29 1.05
N ASP A 326 -16.00 15.53 0.60
CA ASP A 326 -17.31 16.22 0.54
C ASP A 326 -18.39 15.48 -0.28
N ILE A 327 -18.01 14.74 -1.33
CA ILE A 327 -18.97 14.00 -2.17
C ILE A 327 -18.97 12.48 -1.95
N VAL A 328 -18.13 11.98 -1.04
CA VAL A 328 -17.93 10.53 -0.89
C VAL A 328 -19.19 9.85 -0.38
N GLU A 329 -19.95 10.48 0.52
CA GLU A 329 -21.19 9.93 1.06
C GLU A 329 -22.23 9.68 -0.05
N ASP A 330 -22.36 10.58 -1.02
CA ASP A 330 -23.28 10.41 -2.15
C ASP A 330 -22.88 9.26 -3.07
N LEU A 331 -21.57 9.07 -3.30
CA LEU A 331 -21.05 7.92 -4.05
C LEU A 331 -21.32 6.61 -3.30
N VAL A 332 -21.18 6.61 -1.97
CA VAL A 332 -21.48 5.44 -1.13
C VAL A 332 -22.96 5.10 -1.20
N LYS A 333 -23.87 6.08 -1.07
CA LYS A 333 -25.34 5.88 -1.16
C LYS A 333 -25.75 5.28 -2.50
N LYS A 334 -25.27 5.84 -3.63
CA LYS A 334 -25.56 5.31 -4.97
C LYS A 334 -25.09 3.86 -5.14
N ASN A 335 -23.91 3.54 -4.61
CA ASN A 335 -23.43 2.16 -4.63
C ASN A 335 -24.24 1.25 -3.70
N ALA A 336 -24.65 1.72 -2.51
CA ALA A 336 -25.52 0.96 -1.62
C ALA A 336 -26.83 0.56 -2.31
N GLU A 337 -27.46 1.50 -3.03
CA GLU A 337 -28.65 1.23 -3.83
C GLU A 337 -28.38 0.25 -4.97
N ALA A 338 -27.27 0.43 -5.70
CA ALA A 338 -26.90 -0.46 -6.80
C ALA A 338 -26.65 -1.91 -6.37
N PHE A 339 -26.23 -2.13 -5.11
CA PHE A 339 -25.88 -3.44 -4.58
C PHE A 339 -26.84 -3.97 -3.50
N ALA A 340 -27.97 -3.32 -3.24
CA ALA A 340 -28.88 -3.65 -2.13
C ALA A 340 -29.44 -5.09 -2.14
N GLY A 341 -29.49 -5.74 -3.31
CA GLY A 341 -30.02 -7.10 -3.49
C GLY A 341 -28.99 -8.22 -3.48
N TYR A 342 -27.72 -7.95 -3.17
CA TYR A 342 -26.65 -8.94 -3.29
C TYR A 342 -25.96 -9.23 -1.98
N ASP A 343 -25.82 -10.53 -1.67
CA ASP A 343 -25.15 -10.98 -0.45
C ASP A 343 -23.63 -10.89 -0.54
N THR A 344 -23.05 -11.05 -1.73
CA THR A 344 -21.59 -11.08 -1.93
C THR A 344 -21.20 -10.22 -3.14
N ILE A 345 -20.26 -9.30 -2.92
CA ILE A 345 -19.71 -8.42 -3.94
C ILE A 345 -18.27 -8.82 -4.22
N ILE A 346 -17.97 -9.20 -5.46
CA ILE A 346 -16.61 -9.48 -5.92
C ILE A 346 -16.01 -8.22 -6.54
N THR A 347 -14.71 -8.01 -6.37
CA THR A 347 -13.94 -7.04 -7.15
C THR A 347 -12.57 -7.57 -7.52
N VAL A 348 -12.02 -7.04 -8.61
CA VAL A 348 -10.65 -7.31 -9.06
C VAL A 348 -9.69 -6.16 -8.72
N CYS A 349 -10.23 -5.02 -8.26
CA CYS A 349 -9.44 -3.84 -7.99
C CYS A 349 -9.10 -3.77 -6.50
N ALA A 350 -7.82 -3.94 -6.19
CA ALA A 350 -7.31 -3.84 -4.82
C ALA A 350 -7.72 -2.54 -4.10
N GLY A 351 -7.72 -1.40 -4.82
CA GLY A 351 -8.12 -0.11 -4.28
C GLY A 351 -9.62 0.00 -4.02
N CYS A 352 -10.45 -0.52 -4.93
CA CYS A 352 -11.91 -0.59 -4.71
C CYS A 352 -12.22 -1.52 -3.53
N GLY A 353 -11.63 -2.72 -3.49
CA GLY A 353 -11.85 -3.69 -2.42
C GLY A 353 -11.47 -3.14 -1.04
N ALA A 354 -10.31 -2.49 -0.92
CA ALA A 354 -9.92 -1.84 0.33
C ALA A 354 -10.89 -0.72 0.75
N THR A 355 -11.31 0.12 -0.19
CA THR A 355 -12.24 1.23 0.11
C THR A 355 -13.63 0.75 0.50
N LEU A 356 -14.18 -0.23 -0.22
CA LEU A 356 -15.47 -0.84 0.12
C LEU A 356 -15.42 -1.58 1.47
N LYS A 357 -14.31 -2.25 1.81
CA LYS A 357 -14.15 -2.97 3.09
C LYS A 357 -13.89 -2.04 4.28
N LYS A 358 -13.08 -0.98 4.11
CA LYS A 358 -12.53 -0.19 5.24
C LYS A 358 -13.07 1.24 5.35
N ASP A 359 -13.49 1.87 4.26
CA ASP A 359 -13.95 3.26 4.28
C ASP A 359 -15.48 3.36 4.30
N TYR A 360 -16.20 2.53 3.53
CA TYR A 360 -17.68 2.53 3.48
C TYR A 360 -18.35 2.37 4.86
N PRO A 361 -17.83 1.56 5.81
CA PRO A 361 -18.43 1.46 7.14
C PRO A 361 -18.53 2.79 7.90
N ARG A 362 -17.67 3.77 7.59
CA ARG A 362 -17.72 5.12 8.18
C ARG A 362 -18.96 5.90 7.73
N TYR A 363 -19.55 5.52 6.60
CA TYR A 363 -20.76 6.10 6.00
C TYR A 363 -21.99 5.21 6.22
N GLY A 364 -21.92 4.24 7.14
CA GLY A 364 -23.06 3.38 7.48
C GLY A 364 -23.34 2.24 6.49
N VAL A 365 -22.47 1.99 5.53
CA VAL A 365 -22.64 0.90 4.54
C VAL A 365 -21.60 -0.19 4.79
N GLN A 366 -22.08 -1.42 4.95
CA GLN A 366 -21.22 -2.59 5.14
C GLN A 366 -21.58 -3.66 4.11
N PHE A 367 -20.66 -3.88 3.17
CA PHE A 367 -20.77 -4.94 2.19
C PHE A 367 -19.95 -6.16 2.58
N LYS A 368 -20.41 -7.35 2.21
CA LYS A 368 -19.56 -8.54 2.15
C LYS A 368 -18.80 -8.53 0.83
N VAL A 369 -17.64 -7.86 0.85
CA VAL A 369 -16.76 -7.73 -0.31
C VAL A 369 -15.73 -8.85 -0.29
N MET A 370 -15.45 -9.46 -1.44
CA MET A 370 -14.36 -10.40 -1.64
C MET A 370 -13.47 -9.92 -2.78
N ASP A 371 -12.15 -10.05 -2.62
CA ASP A 371 -11.28 -9.97 -3.79
C ASP A 371 -11.45 -11.24 -4.62
N ILE A 372 -11.34 -11.16 -5.93
CA ILE A 372 -11.48 -12.33 -6.79
C ILE A 372 -10.41 -13.42 -6.49
N SER A 373 -9.21 -13.04 -6.04
CA SER A 373 -8.18 -14.00 -5.65
C SER A 373 -8.55 -14.76 -4.38
N GLU A 374 -9.11 -14.08 -3.38
CA GLU A 374 -9.69 -14.68 -2.17
C GLU A 374 -10.86 -15.61 -2.52
N TYR A 375 -11.72 -15.20 -3.45
CA TYR A 375 -12.85 -16.00 -3.90
C TYR A 375 -12.43 -17.29 -4.62
N LEU A 376 -11.40 -17.19 -5.48
CA LEU A 376 -10.93 -18.32 -6.29
C LEU A 376 -9.98 -19.26 -5.54
N ALA A 377 -9.24 -18.81 -4.52
CA ALA A 377 -8.23 -19.63 -3.84
C ALA A 377 -8.75 -21.03 -3.45
N ASP A 378 -9.96 -21.10 -2.89
CA ASP A 378 -10.61 -22.36 -2.49
C ASP A 378 -11.52 -22.97 -3.56
N LYS A 379 -12.03 -22.16 -4.50
CA LYS A 379 -13.04 -22.57 -5.47
C LYS A 379 -12.49 -22.97 -6.83
N LEU A 380 -11.22 -22.67 -7.11
CA LEU A 380 -10.61 -22.85 -8.42
C LEU A 380 -10.67 -24.32 -8.88
N LYS A 381 -11.41 -24.59 -9.94
CA LYS A 381 -11.46 -25.87 -10.65
C LYS A 381 -10.28 -25.97 -11.61
N THR A 382 -9.51 -27.04 -11.56
CA THR A 382 -8.23 -27.15 -12.30
C THR A 382 -8.20 -28.28 -13.32
N GLU A 383 -9.30 -29.04 -13.42
CA GLU A 383 -9.44 -30.25 -14.22
C GLU A 383 -9.23 -29.91 -15.70
N ASP A 384 -9.93 -28.89 -16.19
CA ASP A 384 -9.94 -28.45 -17.59
C ASP A 384 -8.78 -27.52 -17.95
N MET A 385 -7.90 -27.19 -16.99
CA MET A 385 -6.73 -26.35 -17.27
C MET A 385 -5.73 -27.09 -18.16
N LYS A 386 -5.30 -26.44 -19.24
CA LYS A 386 -4.16 -26.81 -20.08
C LYS A 386 -2.85 -26.22 -19.51
N PRO A 387 -1.69 -26.82 -19.85
CA PRO A 387 -0.40 -26.29 -19.43
C PRO A 387 -0.13 -24.89 -19.98
N VAL A 388 0.27 -23.96 -19.11
CA VAL A 388 0.75 -22.62 -19.45
C VAL A 388 2.26 -22.57 -19.21
N ASN A 389 3.03 -22.79 -20.28
CA ASN A 389 4.49 -22.83 -20.22
C ASN A 389 5.10 -21.41 -20.21
N LEU A 390 4.83 -20.65 -19.16
CA LEU A 390 5.39 -19.33 -18.92
C LEU A 390 6.12 -19.30 -17.58
N LYS A 391 7.19 -18.55 -17.52
CA LYS A 391 7.86 -18.14 -16.29
C LYS A 391 7.35 -16.78 -15.87
N VAL A 392 6.79 -16.67 -14.67
CA VAL A 392 6.12 -15.45 -14.22
C VAL A 392 6.56 -15.01 -12.84
N THR A 393 6.41 -13.72 -12.56
CA THR A 393 6.49 -13.17 -11.20
C THR A 393 5.17 -12.51 -10.81
N TYR A 394 5.01 -12.15 -9.53
CA TYR A 394 3.80 -11.50 -9.04
C TYR A 394 4.11 -10.16 -8.37
N HIS A 395 3.35 -9.13 -8.74
CA HIS A 395 3.32 -7.87 -8.03
C HIS A 395 2.12 -7.82 -7.09
N ASP A 396 2.42 -7.66 -5.80
CA ASP A 396 1.48 -7.46 -4.71
C ASP A 396 0.95 -6.01 -4.69
N PRO A 397 -0.33 -5.78 -5.02
CA PRO A 397 -0.92 -4.45 -4.88
C PRO A 397 -0.95 -4.05 -3.40
N CYS A 398 -0.45 -2.85 -3.08
CA CYS A 398 -0.39 -2.38 -1.69
C CYS A 398 -1.74 -2.39 -0.95
N HIS A 399 -2.84 -2.05 -1.65
CA HIS A 399 -4.19 -2.07 -1.09
C HIS A 399 -4.78 -3.49 -0.96
N LEU A 400 -4.23 -4.49 -1.65
CA LEU A 400 -4.61 -5.88 -1.45
C LEU A 400 -3.94 -6.40 -0.19
N VAL A 401 -2.62 -6.29 -0.15
CA VAL A 401 -1.79 -6.83 0.93
C VAL A 401 -1.98 -6.09 2.25
N ARG A 402 -1.80 -4.77 2.26
CA ARG A 402 -1.90 -3.96 3.50
C ARG A 402 -3.32 -3.45 3.73
N GLY A 403 -4.05 -3.24 2.64
CA GLY A 403 -5.43 -2.77 2.69
C GLY A 403 -6.45 -3.87 2.96
N GLN A 404 -6.26 -5.11 2.50
CA GLN A 404 -7.23 -6.20 2.69
C GLN A 404 -6.65 -7.39 3.46
N GLY A 405 -5.32 -7.49 3.61
CA GLY A 405 -4.67 -8.61 4.30
C GLY A 405 -4.45 -9.85 3.41
N ILE A 406 -4.74 -9.74 2.12
CA ILE A 406 -4.69 -10.83 1.15
C ILE A 406 -3.27 -10.88 0.56
N ARG A 407 -2.56 -11.99 0.74
CA ARG A 407 -1.14 -12.17 0.36
C ARG A 407 -0.89 -13.52 -0.31
N GLU A 408 -1.37 -14.60 0.28
CA GLU A 408 -1.05 -15.97 -0.18
C GLU A 408 -2.01 -16.45 -1.26
N GLU A 409 -3.24 -15.95 -1.28
CA GLU A 409 -4.32 -16.37 -2.17
C GLU A 409 -3.93 -16.26 -3.66
N PRO A 410 -3.32 -15.17 -4.15
CA PRO A 410 -2.80 -15.12 -5.52
C PRO A 410 -1.71 -16.17 -5.79
N ARG A 411 -0.84 -16.44 -4.82
CA ARG A 411 0.27 -17.41 -4.95
C ARG A 411 -0.26 -18.83 -4.98
N GLU A 412 -1.27 -19.16 -4.18
CA GLU A 412 -1.96 -20.44 -4.21
C GLU A 412 -2.60 -20.71 -5.57
N ILE A 413 -3.24 -19.71 -6.17
CA ILE A 413 -3.78 -19.80 -7.52
C ILE A 413 -2.65 -20.04 -8.54
N LEU A 414 -1.57 -19.26 -8.51
CA LEU A 414 -0.45 -19.43 -9.44
C LEU A 414 0.16 -20.84 -9.37
N ARG A 415 0.33 -21.40 -8.17
CA ARG A 415 0.86 -22.76 -7.97
C ARG A 415 -0.05 -23.87 -8.51
N LYS A 416 -1.36 -23.60 -8.68
CA LYS A 416 -2.34 -24.56 -9.22
C LYS A 416 -2.33 -24.61 -10.76
N ILE A 417 -1.74 -23.62 -11.44
CA ILE A 417 -1.71 -23.57 -12.91
C ILE A 417 -0.65 -24.55 -13.42
N LYS A 418 -1.09 -25.53 -14.22
CA LYS A 418 -0.21 -26.57 -14.79
C LYS A 418 0.83 -25.92 -15.71
N GLY A 419 2.09 -26.34 -15.60
CA GLY A 419 3.19 -25.89 -16.48
C GLY A 419 3.76 -24.49 -16.18
N LEU A 420 3.15 -23.74 -15.26
CA LEU A 420 3.59 -22.40 -14.90
C LEU A 420 4.82 -22.44 -13.98
N GLU A 421 5.88 -21.72 -14.32
CA GLU A 421 7.03 -21.51 -13.45
C GLU A 421 6.85 -20.18 -12.70
N PHE A 422 6.67 -20.23 -11.38
CA PHE A 422 6.53 -19.02 -10.55
C PHE A 422 7.85 -18.66 -9.86
N VAL A 423 8.32 -17.43 -10.08
CA VAL A 423 9.49 -16.84 -9.42
C VAL A 423 9.08 -15.64 -8.60
N GLU A 424 9.30 -15.72 -7.29
CA GLU A 424 8.99 -14.63 -6.37
C GLU A 424 9.94 -13.45 -6.56
N MET A 425 9.38 -12.25 -6.57
CA MET A 425 10.14 -11.01 -6.61
C MET A 425 10.76 -10.71 -5.24
N GLU A 426 11.90 -10.02 -5.19
CA GLU A 426 12.57 -9.71 -3.91
C GLU A 426 11.68 -8.88 -2.97
N VAL A 427 11.04 -7.82 -3.48
CA VAL A 427 10.09 -6.98 -2.73
C VAL A 427 8.79 -6.84 -3.55
N PRO A 428 7.94 -7.88 -3.56
CA PRO A 428 6.78 -7.95 -4.46
C PRO A 428 5.78 -6.83 -4.17
N ASP A 429 5.70 -6.39 -2.90
CA ASP A 429 4.79 -5.36 -2.38
C ASP A 429 5.38 -3.94 -2.35
N GLN A 430 6.55 -3.73 -2.97
CA GLN A 430 7.08 -2.39 -3.24
C GLN A 430 6.11 -1.64 -4.15
N CYS A 431 5.76 -0.41 -3.75
CA CYS A 431 4.80 0.44 -4.45
C CYS A 431 5.17 0.62 -5.93
N CYS A 432 4.20 0.47 -6.83
CA CYS A 432 4.40 0.73 -8.26
C CYS A 432 4.43 2.24 -8.60
N GLY A 433 4.07 3.12 -7.66
CA GLY A 433 4.12 4.58 -7.81
C GLY A 433 2.78 5.26 -8.12
N ALA A 434 1.75 4.50 -8.48
CA ALA A 434 0.53 5.11 -9.02
C ALA A 434 -0.46 5.66 -7.98
N GLY A 435 -0.42 5.15 -6.75
CA GLY A 435 -1.44 5.39 -5.72
C GLY A 435 -1.42 6.80 -5.13
N GLY A 436 -2.41 7.10 -4.28
CA GLY A 436 -2.43 8.33 -3.47
C GLY A 436 -2.58 9.64 -4.26
N GLY A 437 -3.00 9.57 -5.52
CA GLY A 437 -3.04 10.72 -6.44
C GLY A 437 -1.68 11.07 -7.07
N VAL A 438 -0.61 10.36 -6.72
CA VAL A 438 0.76 10.69 -7.17
C VAL A 438 0.88 10.59 -8.69
N ARG A 439 0.28 9.59 -9.34
CA ARG A 439 0.36 9.44 -10.80
C ARG A 439 -0.08 10.68 -11.58
N SER A 440 -1.13 11.37 -11.13
CA SER A 440 -1.65 12.56 -11.80
C SER A 440 -1.08 13.87 -11.25
N GLY A 441 -0.78 13.93 -9.95
CA GLY A 441 -0.28 15.14 -9.30
C GLY A 441 1.25 15.33 -9.33
N LYS A 442 1.99 14.21 -9.31
CA LYS A 442 3.46 14.13 -9.21
C LYS A 442 3.99 12.99 -10.09
N PRO A 443 3.79 13.07 -11.42
CA PRO A 443 4.08 11.97 -12.35
C PRO A 443 5.55 11.53 -12.37
N GLU A 444 6.48 12.42 -12.03
CA GLU A 444 7.91 12.14 -11.87
C GLU A 444 8.17 11.15 -10.73
N ILE A 445 7.57 11.35 -9.55
CA ILE A 445 7.68 10.41 -8.42
C ILE A 445 7.11 9.04 -8.81
N ALA A 446 5.97 9.03 -9.51
CA ALA A 446 5.37 7.79 -9.99
C ALA A 446 6.29 7.08 -11.01
N ALA A 447 6.99 7.84 -11.86
CA ALA A 447 7.92 7.32 -12.86
C ALA A 447 9.15 6.68 -12.20
N ASP A 448 9.77 7.35 -11.22
CA ASP A 448 10.99 6.84 -10.58
C ASP A 448 10.71 5.60 -9.71
N LEU A 449 9.56 5.57 -9.03
CA LEU A 449 9.08 4.35 -8.36
C LEU A 449 8.81 3.22 -9.36
N GLY A 450 8.25 3.56 -10.52
CA GLY A 450 8.03 2.65 -11.64
C GLY A 450 9.32 2.05 -12.17
N ARG A 451 10.37 2.86 -12.34
CA ARG A 451 11.71 2.41 -12.75
C ARG A 451 12.30 1.40 -11.77
N ALA A 452 12.29 1.72 -10.47
CA ALA A 452 12.80 0.79 -9.46
C ALA A 452 12.05 -0.55 -9.45
N LYS A 453 10.75 -0.55 -9.80
CA LYS A 453 9.96 -1.78 -9.98
C LYS A 453 10.35 -2.51 -11.27
N ALA A 454 10.53 -1.80 -12.38
CA ALA A 454 10.96 -2.35 -13.66
C ALA A 454 12.33 -3.05 -13.57
N GLU A 455 13.33 -2.42 -12.95
CA GLU A 455 14.66 -3.01 -12.72
C GLU A 455 14.60 -4.31 -11.88
N MET A 456 13.70 -4.36 -10.90
CA MET A 456 13.50 -5.55 -10.06
C MET A 456 12.88 -6.70 -10.85
N ILE A 457 11.97 -6.38 -11.77
CA ILE A 457 11.33 -7.35 -12.67
C ILE A 457 12.34 -7.88 -13.69
N GLU A 458 13.10 -7.00 -14.33
CA GLU A 458 14.07 -7.34 -15.38
C GLU A 458 15.09 -8.38 -14.90
N LYS A 459 15.60 -8.22 -13.69
CA LYS A 459 16.60 -9.12 -13.07
C LYS A 459 16.12 -10.57 -12.93
N LEU A 460 14.82 -10.83 -12.93
CA LEU A 460 14.27 -12.18 -12.76
C LEU A 460 14.29 -13.00 -14.06
N GLY A 461 14.39 -12.34 -15.22
CA GLY A 461 14.29 -13.00 -16.53
C GLY A 461 13.03 -13.85 -16.64
N VAL A 462 11.87 -13.24 -16.36
CA VAL A 462 10.53 -13.84 -16.49
C VAL A 462 9.93 -13.46 -17.85
N ASP A 463 8.91 -14.18 -18.28
CA ASP A 463 8.15 -13.90 -19.50
C ASP A 463 7.03 -12.88 -19.25
N ALA A 464 6.46 -12.88 -18.04
CA ALA A 464 5.38 -11.96 -17.67
C ALA A 464 5.36 -11.58 -16.19
N VAL A 465 4.79 -10.41 -15.90
CA VAL A 465 4.48 -9.93 -14.55
C VAL A 465 2.98 -10.03 -14.34
N ILE A 466 2.59 -10.76 -13.30
CA ILE A 466 1.19 -10.95 -12.93
C ILE A 466 0.83 -9.99 -11.80
N THR A 467 -0.36 -9.42 -11.85
CA THR A 467 -0.95 -8.70 -10.72
C THR A 467 -2.46 -8.83 -10.76
N ILE A 468 -3.17 -8.69 -9.64
CA ILE A 468 -4.63 -8.73 -9.67
C ILE A 468 -5.27 -7.35 -9.94
N CYS A 469 -4.59 -6.26 -9.63
CA CYS A 469 -5.19 -4.93 -9.65
C CYS A 469 -5.04 -4.24 -11.02
N PRO A 470 -6.13 -3.85 -11.71
CA PRO A 470 -6.08 -3.13 -12.99
C PRO A 470 -5.26 -1.83 -12.93
N PHE A 471 -5.26 -1.15 -11.79
CA PHE A 471 -4.51 0.09 -11.60
C PHE A 471 -2.99 -0.15 -11.53
N CYS A 472 -2.57 -1.24 -10.89
CA CYS A 472 -1.17 -1.65 -10.85
C CYS A 472 -0.72 -2.14 -12.23
N GLU A 473 -1.52 -2.96 -12.90
CA GLU A 473 -1.27 -3.45 -14.26
C GLU A 473 -1.03 -2.30 -15.23
N ASN A 474 -1.96 -1.33 -15.29
CA ASN A 474 -1.85 -0.16 -16.15
C ASN A 474 -0.58 0.68 -15.87
N ASN A 475 -0.16 0.78 -14.61
CA ASN A 475 1.03 1.55 -14.27
C ASN A 475 2.34 0.80 -14.54
N ILE A 476 2.37 -0.49 -14.24
CA ILE A 476 3.56 -1.33 -14.48
C ILE A 476 3.80 -1.46 -15.98
N ARG A 477 2.76 -1.64 -16.81
CA ARG A 477 2.88 -1.58 -18.28
C ARG A 477 3.58 -0.31 -18.74
N ALA A 478 3.06 0.85 -18.33
CA ALA A 478 3.64 2.14 -18.70
C ALA A 478 5.08 2.32 -18.18
N SER A 479 5.42 1.73 -17.03
CA SER A 479 6.77 1.79 -16.46
C SER A 479 7.75 0.92 -17.26
N LEU A 480 7.37 -0.32 -17.59
CA LEU A 480 8.20 -1.21 -18.40
C LEU A 480 8.41 -0.66 -19.81
N GLU A 481 7.36 -0.13 -20.44
CA GLU A 481 7.45 0.53 -21.76
C GLU A 481 8.41 1.71 -21.73
N ARG A 482 8.33 2.57 -20.69
CA ARG A 482 9.22 3.71 -20.51
C ARG A 482 10.69 3.30 -20.36
N GLU A 483 10.96 2.19 -19.68
CA GLU A 483 12.32 1.65 -19.52
C GLU A 483 12.76 0.79 -20.72
N GLY A 484 11.96 0.72 -21.80
CA GLY A 484 12.29 -0.03 -23.01
C GLY A 484 12.21 -1.54 -22.88
N LEU A 485 11.55 -2.04 -21.82
CA LEU A 485 11.40 -3.46 -21.53
C LEU A 485 10.12 -3.99 -22.19
N ASN A 486 10.30 -4.82 -23.23
CA ASN A 486 9.19 -5.51 -23.90
C ASN A 486 8.77 -6.77 -23.13
N LEU A 487 8.14 -6.58 -21.98
CA LEU A 487 7.68 -7.65 -21.09
C LEU A 487 6.17 -7.59 -20.90
N GLU A 488 5.50 -8.75 -20.95
CA GLU A 488 4.05 -8.81 -20.78
C GLU A 488 3.64 -8.53 -19.32
N VAL A 489 2.63 -7.70 -19.12
CA VAL A 489 2.00 -7.50 -17.80
C VAL A 489 0.56 -7.92 -17.90
N MET A 490 0.14 -8.82 -17.04
CA MET A 490 -1.19 -9.44 -17.13
C MET A 490 -1.91 -9.41 -15.80
N ASN A 491 -3.24 -9.29 -15.90
CA ASN A 491 -4.09 -9.65 -14.79
C ASN A 491 -4.03 -11.15 -14.49
N LEU A 492 -4.11 -11.55 -13.22
CA LEU A 492 -4.24 -12.98 -12.84
C LEU A 492 -5.40 -13.67 -13.59
N LEU A 493 -6.49 -12.97 -13.84
CA LEU A 493 -7.63 -13.51 -14.59
C LEU A 493 -7.33 -13.79 -16.06
N LYS A 494 -6.50 -12.96 -16.70
CA LYS A 494 -6.05 -13.20 -18.08
C LYS A 494 -5.12 -14.41 -18.16
N LEU A 495 -4.31 -14.64 -17.12
CA LEU A 495 -3.49 -15.84 -17.03
C LEU A 495 -4.36 -17.08 -16.83
N LEU A 496 -5.39 -17.02 -15.99
CA LEU A 496 -6.34 -18.11 -15.81
C LEU A 496 -7.15 -18.40 -17.09
N GLU A 497 -7.58 -17.37 -17.80
CA GLU A 497 -8.24 -17.52 -19.11
C GLU A 497 -7.34 -18.29 -20.10
N LYS A 498 -6.04 -17.96 -20.19
CA LYS A 498 -5.07 -18.73 -20.99
C LYS A 498 -4.95 -20.19 -20.53
N ALA A 499 -5.13 -20.48 -19.24
CA ALA A 499 -5.08 -21.84 -18.73
C ALA A 499 -6.34 -22.65 -19.11
N TYR A 500 -7.51 -22.03 -19.29
CA TYR A 500 -8.74 -22.73 -19.69
C TYR A 500 -8.91 -22.87 -21.22
N GLN A 501 -8.14 -22.13 -22.00
CA GLN A 501 -8.12 -22.21 -23.47
C GLN A 501 -7.09 -23.21 -23.96
#